data_AF-A0A2R6FJS8-F1
#
_entry.id   AF-A0A2R6FJS8-F1
#
_cell.length_a   1.000
_cell.length_b   1.000
_cell.length_c   1.000
_cell.angle_alpha   90.00
_cell.angle_beta   90.00
_cell.angle_gamma   90.00
#
_symmetry.space_group_name_H-M   'P 1'
#
loop_
_entity.id
_entity.type
_entity.pdbx_description
1 polymer ?
#
loop_
_entity_poly.entity_id
_entity_poly.type
_entity_poly.pdbx_seq_one_letter_code
_entity_poly.pdbx_strand_id
1 'polypeptide(L)'
;MPDTARGQTVIDFAIAMGVFLVAVAFVFTFIPSLTTPFVEGNQDRSVTADRVASHLAEGALGDPADPYVVDGACAEVFFDGSTSEDDIPDGCGYSGDSIHERVGVDGDRLHVNVTVEQVDPDATGDDRFRTVCTESLGGTVVHEGASTPSCGGAEFVVGDLPTDRDSIVVARRIVTIPGCEFDTGDGTCDATLKVRVW
;
A
#
# COMPACT_ATOMS: atom_id res chain seq x y z
N MET A 1 -72.05 2.09 45.14
CA MET A 1 -70.99 1.20 44.64
C MET A 1 -70.21 1.99 43.60
N PRO A 2 -68.90 2.24 43.77
CA PRO A 2 -68.14 3.05 42.84
C PRO A 2 -67.67 2.24 41.63
N ASP A 3 -68.00 2.80 40.46
CA ASP A 3 -67.42 2.77 39.11
C ASP A 3 -66.54 1.60 38.64
N THR A 4 -67.16 0.83 37.73
CA THR A 4 -66.68 0.25 36.48
C THR A 4 -65.19 0.46 36.16
N ALA A 5 -64.47 -0.66 36.10
CA ALA A 5 -63.08 -0.77 35.66
C ALA A 5 -62.81 0.05 34.39
N ARG A 6 -62.01 1.11 34.51
CA ARG A 6 -61.57 1.94 33.40
C ARG A 6 -60.56 1.14 32.58
N GLY A 7 -61.01 0.58 31.45
CA GLY A 7 -60.15 0.03 30.41
C GLY A 7 -59.39 1.16 29.70
N GLN A 8 -58.34 1.68 30.34
CA GLN A 8 -57.43 2.67 29.78
C GLN A 8 -56.12 1.96 29.45
N THR A 9 -55.91 1.49 28.22
CA THR A 9 -54.61 0.93 27.79
C THR A 9 -54.30 1.01 26.29
N VAL A 10 -55.28 1.25 25.40
CA VAL A 10 -55.04 1.16 23.93
C VAL A 10 -54.10 2.27 23.43
N ILE A 11 -54.23 3.49 23.95
CA ILE A 11 -53.37 4.62 23.57
C ILE A 11 -51.94 4.44 24.09
N ASP A 12 -51.77 4.00 25.33
CA ASP A 12 -50.43 3.75 25.90
C ASP A 12 -49.71 2.61 25.18
N PHE A 13 -50.44 1.57 24.76
CA PHE A 13 -49.92 0.50 23.91
C PHE A 13 -49.48 1.02 22.54
N ALA A 14 -50.30 1.86 21.90
CA ALA A 14 -49.98 2.42 20.59
C ALA A 14 -48.73 3.32 20.65
N ILE A 15 -48.59 4.13 21.72
CA ILE A 15 -47.41 4.97 21.93
C ILE A 15 -46.17 4.10 22.15
N ALA A 16 -46.26 3.09 23.03
CA ALA A 16 -45.14 2.18 23.29
C ALA A 16 -44.69 1.43 22.03
N MET A 17 -45.65 0.93 21.25
CA MET A 17 -45.37 0.26 19.98
C MET A 17 -44.75 1.23 18.95
N GLY A 18 -45.23 2.47 18.88
CA GLY A 18 -44.67 3.49 18.01
C GLY A 18 -43.21 3.81 18.35
N VAL A 19 -42.91 4.05 19.63
CA VAL A 19 -41.54 4.29 20.10
C VAL A 19 -40.65 3.08 19.83
N PHE A 20 -41.14 1.86 20.06
CA PHE A 20 -40.41 0.63 19.77
C PHE A 20 -40.06 0.51 18.28
N LEU A 21 -41.03 0.71 17.38
CA LEU A 21 -40.79 0.63 15.94
C LEU A 21 -39.81 1.70 15.45
N VAL A 22 -39.89 2.93 15.97
CA VAL A 22 -38.94 4.00 15.66
C VAL A 22 -37.52 3.64 16.13
N ALA A 23 -37.38 3.10 17.35
CA ALA A 23 -36.08 2.67 17.86
C ALA A 23 -35.50 1.52 17.03
N VAL A 24 -36.32 0.52 16.64
CA VAL A 24 -35.90 -0.59 15.77
C VAL A 24 -35.49 -0.09 14.39
N ALA A 25 -36.26 0.81 13.78
CA ALA A 25 -35.90 1.42 12.50
C ALA A 25 -34.59 2.23 12.58
N PHE A 26 -34.38 2.95 13.70
CA PHE A 26 -33.12 3.65 13.97
C PHE A 26 -31.96 2.66 14.05
N VAL A 27 -32.10 1.55 14.79
CA VAL A 27 -31.06 0.52 14.91
C VAL A 27 -30.69 -0.07 13.54
N PHE A 28 -31.67 -0.41 12.71
CA PHE A 28 -31.42 -0.96 11.37
C PHE A 28 -30.80 0.03 10.38
N THR A 29 -30.95 1.34 10.60
CA THR A 29 -30.35 2.38 9.75
C THR A 29 -28.98 2.82 10.27
N PHE A 30 -28.77 2.87 11.58
CA PHE A 30 -27.51 3.32 12.19
C PHE A 30 -26.45 2.23 12.35
N ILE A 31 -26.81 1.00 12.75
CA ILE A 31 -25.81 -0.06 12.98
C ILE A 31 -25.00 -0.35 11.72
N PRO A 32 -25.61 -0.52 10.52
CA PRO A 32 -24.84 -0.79 9.31
C PRO A 32 -23.80 0.29 9.04
N SER A 33 -24.17 1.57 9.21
CA SER A 33 -23.29 2.73 9.01
C SER A 33 -22.07 2.74 9.92
N LEU A 34 -22.21 2.26 11.16
CA LEU A 34 -21.07 2.13 12.08
C LEU A 34 -20.12 0.99 11.70
N THR A 35 -20.64 -0.04 11.02
CA THR A 35 -19.83 -1.20 10.58
C THR A 35 -19.22 -1.01 9.19
N THR A 36 -19.81 -0.16 8.35
CA THR A 36 -19.33 0.19 7.01
C THR A 36 -17.81 0.42 6.92
N PRO A 37 -17.14 1.22 7.77
CA PRO A 37 -15.69 1.43 7.66
C PRO A 37 -14.82 0.18 7.92
N PHE A 38 -15.36 -0.86 8.57
CA PHE A 38 -14.68 -2.13 8.78
C PHE A 38 -14.94 -3.12 7.65
N VAL A 39 -16.06 -2.97 6.94
CA VAL A 39 -16.49 -3.85 5.84
C VAL A 39 -16.01 -3.33 4.48
N GLU A 40 -15.89 -2.01 4.32
CA GLU A 40 -15.41 -1.34 3.09
C GLU A 40 -13.89 -1.42 2.89
N GLY A 41 -13.18 -2.32 3.59
CA GLY A 41 -11.84 -2.77 3.21
C GLY A 41 -10.69 -1.78 3.41
N ASN A 42 -10.93 -0.53 3.81
CA ASN A 42 -9.84 0.44 4.01
C ASN A 42 -8.89 0.06 5.17
N GLN A 43 -9.39 -0.64 6.19
CA GLN A 43 -8.52 -1.19 7.24
C GLN A 43 -7.62 -2.31 6.71
N ASP A 44 -8.18 -3.22 5.88
CA ASP A 44 -7.43 -4.30 5.24
C ASP A 44 -6.36 -3.74 4.28
N ARG A 45 -6.68 -2.70 3.51
CA ARG A 45 -5.72 -2.02 2.62
C ARG A 45 -4.58 -1.36 3.39
N SER A 46 -4.88 -0.69 4.50
CA SER A 46 -3.87 0.00 5.31
C SER A 46 -2.88 -0.98 5.94
N VAL A 47 -3.40 -2.07 6.52
CA VAL A 47 -2.57 -3.15 7.08
C VAL A 47 -1.77 -3.84 5.98
N THR A 48 -2.37 -4.07 4.81
CA THR A 48 -1.67 -4.68 3.67
C THR A 48 -0.54 -3.80 3.16
N ALA A 49 -0.79 -2.50 2.94
CA ALA A 49 0.24 -1.56 2.49
C ALA A 49 1.42 -1.50 3.46
N ASP A 50 1.15 -1.44 4.77
CA ASP A 50 2.17 -1.40 5.81
C ASP A 50 2.97 -2.71 5.90
N ARG A 51 2.29 -3.86 5.81
CA ARG A 51 2.92 -5.18 5.81
C ARG A 51 3.80 -5.38 4.58
N VAL A 52 3.31 -5.02 3.39
CA VAL A 52 4.08 -5.12 2.14
C VAL A 52 5.30 -4.21 2.22
N ALA A 53 5.14 -2.95 2.64
CA ALA A 53 6.25 -2.03 2.76
C ALA A 53 7.32 -2.51 3.76
N SER A 54 6.90 -3.08 4.90
CA SER A 54 7.83 -3.62 5.90
C SER A 54 8.51 -4.89 5.41
N HIS A 55 7.78 -5.82 4.81
CA HIS A 55 8.34 -7.04 4.22
C HIS A 55 9.42 -6.74 3.17
N LEU A 56 9.12 -5.81 2.25
CA LEU A 56 10.05 -5.40 1.21
C LEU A 56 11.29 -4.71 1.76
N ALA A 57 11.11 -3.78 2.72
CA ALA A 57 12.20 -3.01 3.29
C ALA A 57 13.08 -3.84 4.26
N GLU A 58 12.52 -4.80 4.98
CA GLU A 58 13.24 -5.52 6.05
C GLU A 58 13.94 -6.79 5.57
N GLY A 59 13.61 -7.32 4.39
CA GLY A 59 14.31 -8.52 3.92
C GLY A 59 13.89 -9.10 2.57
N ALA A 60 12.80 -8.65 1.95
CA ALA A 60 12.48 -9.21 0.62
C ALA A 60 13.49 -8.74 -0.44
N LEU A 61 13.83 -7.44 -0.42
CA LEU A 61 14.72 -6.85 -1.41
C LEU A 61 16.21 -6.96 -1.02
N GLY A 62 16.59 -7.73 -0.01
CA GLY A 62 17.95 -7.81 0.52
C GLY A 62 18.12 -8.94 1.53
N ASP A 63 19.09 -8.82 2.44
CA ASP A 63 19.30 -9.81 3.50
C ASP A 63 18.44 -9.46 4.74
N PRO A 64 17.59 -10.38 5.24
CA PRO A 64 16.85 -10.18 6.48
C PRO A 64 17.71 -9.90 7.73
N ALA A 65 19.00 -10.22 7.70
CA ALA A 65 19.95 -9.90 8.75
C ALA A 65 20.34 -8.40 8.76
N ASP A 66 20.24 -7.72 7.61
CA ASP A 66 20.55 -6.31 7.42
C ASP A 66 19.30 -5.56 6.89
N PRO A 67 18.27 -5.36 7.74
CA PRO A 67 17.03 -4.73 7.31
C PRO A 67 17.25 -3.29 6.86
N TYR A 68 16.39 -2.82 5.95
CA TYR A 68 16.45 -1.53 5.27
C TYR A 68 17.63 -1.37 4.30
N VAL A 69 18.42 -2.41 4.05
CA VAL A 69 19.45 -2.44 3.00
C VAL A 69 18.93 -3.24 1.81
N VAL A 70 18.91 -2.61 0.64
CA VAL A 70 18.42 -3.21 -0.60
C VAL A 70 19.59 -3.78 -1.39
N ASP A 71 19.49 -5.05 -1.78
CA ASP A 71 20.35 -5.66 -2.78
C ASP A 71 19.88 -5.27 -4.19
N GLY A 72 20.80 -4.76 -5.01
CA GLY A 72 20.50 -4.28 -6.35
C GLY A 72 19.98 -5.37 -7.29
N ALA A 73 20.50 -6.60 -7.19
CA ALA A 73 20.08 -7.71 -8.04
C ALA A 73 18.69 -8.23 -7.62
N CYS A 74 18.44 -8.33 -6.32
CA CYS A 74 17.11 -8.64 -5.80
C CYS A 74 16.09 -7.56 -6.19
N ALA A 75 16.44 -6.28 -6.12
CA ALA A 75 15.55 -5.21 -6.54
C ALA A 75 15.28 -5.25 -8.05
N GLU A 76 16.32 -5.38 -8.87
CA GLU A 76 16.18 -5.42 -10.33
C GLU A 76 15.22 -6.52 -10.79
N VAL A 77 15.39 -7.75 -10.29
CA VAL A 77 14.50 -8.87 -10.63
C VAL A 77 13.08 -8.68 -10.06
N PHE A 78 12.96 -8.09 -8.87
CA PHE A 78 11.65 -7.82 -8.28
C PHE A 78 10.83 -6.84 -9.14
N PHE A 79 11.48 -5.77 -9.62
CA PHE A 79 10.85 -4.71 -10.40
C PHE A 79 10.74 -5.04 -11.89
N ASP A 80 11.58 -5.94 -12.41
CA ASP A 80 11.38 -6.53 -13.72
C ASP A 80 10.23 -7.55 -13.66
N GLY A 81 9.00 -7.03 -13.85
CA GLY A 81 7.77 -7.81 -13.84
C GLY A 81 7.63 -8.83 -14.98
N SER A 82 8.65 -8.99 -15.83
CA SER A 82 8.72 -10.02 -16.88
C SER A 82 9.50 -11.27 -16.47
N THR A 83 10.17 -11.20 -15.31
CA THR A 83 11.12 -12.20 -14.82
C THR A 83 10.43 -13.33 -14.09
N SER A 84 10.83 -14.57 -14.33
CA SER A 84 10.22 -15.76 -13.71
C SER A 84 10.79 -16.05 -12.32
N GLU A 85 10.13 -16.90 -11.53
CA GLU A 85 10.65 -17.33 -10.22
C GLU A 85 12.06 -17.94 -10.33
N ASP A 86 12.37 -18.62 -11.45
CA ASP A 86 13.66 -19.26 -11.70
C ASP A 86 14.82 -18.27 -11.87
N ASP A 87 14.52 -17.00 -12.14
CA ASP A 87 15.49 -15.94 -12.34
C ASP A 87 15.78 -15.16 -11.04
N ILE A 88 15.07 -15.46 -9.94
CA ILE A 88 15.26 -14.80 -8.64
C ILE A 88 16.60 -15.27 -8.03
N PRO A 89 17.53 -14.35 -7.72
CA PRO A 89 18.79 -14.71 -7.10
C PRO A 89 18.63 -15.37 -5.74
N ASP A 90 19.55 -16.28 -5.41
CA ASP A 90 19.63 -16.86 -4.07
C ASP A 90 19.82 -15.74 -3.03
N GLY A 91 19.02 -15.77 -1.96
CA GLY A 91 19.09 -14.82 -0.85
C GLY A 91 18.03 -13.72 -0.87
N CYS A 92 17.27 -13.55 -1.96
CA CYS A 92 16.13 -12.65 -1.96
C CYS A 92 14.96 -13.24 -1.14
N GLY A 93 14.29 -12.41 -0.34
CA GLY A 93 13.20 -12.84 0.56
C GLY A 93 11.81 -12.88 -0.07
N TYR A 94 11.70 -13.08 -1.38
CA TYR A 94 10.43 -13.21 -2.10
C TYR A 94 10.49 -14.36 -3.11
N SER A 95 9.31 -14.82 -3.54
CA SER A 95 9.15 -15.87 -4.55
C SER A 95 7.88 -15.60 -5.38
N GLY A 96 7.71 -16.30 -6.49
CA GLY A 96 6.56 -16.20 -7.38
C GLY A 96 6.80 -15.39 -8.65
N ASP A 97 5.91 -15.61 -9.62
CA ASP A 97 5.98 -15.05 -10.96
C ASP A 97 5.24 -13.72 -11.07
N SER A 98 4.32 -13.44 -10.15
CA SER A 98 3.55 -12.20 -10.12
C SER A 98 3.91 -11.30 -8.95
N ILE A 99 3.72 -9.98 -9.11
CA ILE A 99 3.90 -9.02 -8.02
C ILE A 99 3.07 -9.39 -6.77
N HIS A 100 1.85 -9.88 -6.98
CA HIS A 100 0.93 -10.26 -5.91
C HIS A 100 1.46 -11.46 -5.11
N GLU A 101 2.05 -12.46 -5.77
CA GLU A 101 2.71 -13.58 -5.08
C GLU A 101 3.97 -13.10 -4.33
N ARG A 102 4.81 -12.30 -4.98
CA ARG A 102 6.06 -11.76 -4.39
C ARG A 102 5.83 -10.93 -3.13
N VAL A 103 4.71 -10.20 -3.06
CA VAL A 103 4.32 -9.43 -1.87
C VAL A 103 3.35 -10.17 -0.94
N GLY A 104 2.90 -11.37 -1.32
CA GLY A 104 1.96 -12.20 -0.55
C GLY A 104 0.57 -11.58 -0.38
N VAL A 105 0.01 -11.01 -1.45
CA VAL A 105 -1.30 -10.35 -1.50
C VAL A 105 -2.23 -11.07 -2.48
N ASP A 106 -3.53 -11.10 -2.17
CA ASP A 106 -4.57 -11.65 -3.04
C ASP A 106 -4.91 -10.66 -4.18
N GLY A 107 -4.39 -10.93 -5.39
CA GLY A 107 -4.55 -10.08 -6.57
C GLY A 107 -5.97 -9.98 -7.13
N ASP A 108 -6.90 -10.86 -6.70
CA ASP A 108 -8.31 -10.74 -7.08
C ASP A 108 -9.05 -9.67 -6.25
N ARG A 109 -8.45 -9.26 -5.13
CA ARG A 109 -9.08 -8.37 -4.14
C ARG A 109 -8.38 -7.05 -3.96
N LEU A 110 -7.07 -7.02 -4.13
CA LEU A 110 -6.22 -5.88 -3.85
C LEU A 110 -5.21 -5.71 -4.97
N HIS A 111 -5.07 -4.48 -5.42
CA HIS A 111 -4.03 -4.11 -6.36
C HIS A 111 -2.88 -3.43 -5.62
N VAL A 112 -1.65 -3.71 -6.03
CA VAL A 112 -0.45 -3.18 -5.40
C VAL A 112 0.45 -2.54 -6.44
N ASN A 113 0.96 -1.36 -6.11
CA ASN A 113 2.00 -0.67 -6.87
C ASN A 113 3.16 -0.37 -5.93
N VAL A 114 4.36 -0.75 -6.32
CA VAL A 114 5.59 -0.49 -5.57
C VAL A 114 6.47 0.40 -6.42
N THR A 115 6.97 1.48 -5.83
CA THR A 115 7.87 2.45 -6.46
C THR A 115 9.01 2.73 -5.51
N VAL A 116 10.25 2.80 -5.98
CA VAL A 116 11.38 3.33 -5.23
C VAL A 116 11.70 4.73 -5.75
N GLU A 117 11.75 5.71 -4.86
CA GLU A 117 11.97 7.11 -5.19
C GLU A 117 13.14 7.69 -4.40
N GLN A 118 14.06 8.34 -5.10
CA GLN A 118 15.06 9.19 -4.50
C GLN A 118 14.41 10.56 -4.20
N VAL A 119 14.77 11.14 -3.06
CA VAL A 119 14.24 12.45 -2.62
C VAL A 119 15.31 13.51 -2.83
N ASP A 120 15.05 14.48 -3.70
CA ASP A 120 15.89 15.66 -3.86
C ASP A 120 15.54 16.69 -2.77
N PRO A 121 16.44 16.96 -1.80
CA PRO A 121 16.12 17.87 -0.71
C PRO A 121 15.92 19.31 -1.17
N ASP A 122 16.54 19.71 -2.29
CA ASP A 122 16.55 21.07 -2.82
C ASP A 122 15.37 21.36 -3.77
N ALA A 123 14.75 20.31 -4.32
CA ALA A 123 13.54 20.42 -5.13
C ALA A 123 12.25 20.46 -4.29
N THR A 124 11.17 20.97 -4.91
CA THR A 124 9.85 21.15 -4.30
C THR A 124 8.74 20.59 -5.18
N GLY A 125 7.62 20.19 -4.57
CA GLY A 125 6.49 19.64 -5.32
C GLY A 125 6.78 18.22 -5.81
N ASP A 126 6.29 17.89 -7.01
CA ASP A 126 6.46 16.55 -7.58
C ASP A 126 7.89 16.31 -8.08
N ASP A 127 8.60 17.36 -8.52
CA ASP A 127 10.01 17.32 -8.94
C ASP A 127 10.96 16.89 -7.80
N ARG A 128 10.47 16.84 -6.56
CA ARG A 128 11.19 16.34 -5.39
C ARG A 128 11.42 14.83 -5.43
N PHE A 129 10.55 14.09 -6.09
CA PHE A 129 10.59 12.64 -6.12
C PHE A 129 11.08 12.20 -7.49
N ARG A 130 12.22 11.48 -7.51
CA ARG A 130 12.81 10.94 -8.73
C ARG A 130 12.81 9.44 -8.65
N THR A 131 12.21 8.78 -9.62
CA THR A 131 12.16 7.33 -9.71
C THR A 131 13.57 6.75 -9.77
N VAL A 132 13.83 5.74 -8.94
CA VAL A 132 15.10 5.00 -8.93
C VAL A 132 15.08 3.93 -10.02
N CYS A 133 16.24 3.66 -10.59
CA CYS A 133 16.39 2.82 -11.76
C CYS A 133 17.85 2.37 -11.93
N THR A 134 18.15 1.49 -12.88
CA THR A 134 19.53 1.17 -13.27
C THR A 134 19.95 1.91 -14.55
N GLU A 135 21.24 2.26 -14.66
CA GLU A 135 21.77 2.91 -15.88
C GLU A 135 21.65 2.00 -17.11
N SER A 136 21.87 0.71 -16.90
CA SER A 136 21.67 -0.39 -17.86
C SER A 136 21.30 -1.65 -17.07
N LEU A 137 20.82 -2.71 -17.73
CA LEU A 137 20.52 -3.98 -17.05
C LEU A 137 21.75 -4.52 -16.31
N GLY A 138 21.64 -4.80 -15.01
CA GLY A 138 22.74 -5.17 -14.12
C GLY A 138 23.74 -4.05 -13.82
N GLY A 139 23.41 -2.80 -14.19
CA GLY A 139 24.26 -1.63 -14.04
C GLY A 139 24.12 -0.94 -12.68
N THR A 140 24.79 0.21 -12.54
CA THR A 140 24.72 1.04 -11.32
C THR A 140 23.30 1.55 -11.10
N VAL A 141 22.87 1.58 -9.83
CA VAL A 141 21.59 2.17 -9.43
C VAL A 141 21.71 3.69 -9.42
N VAL A 142 20.87 4.36 -10.21
CA VAL A 142 20.78 5.80 -10.39
C VAL A 142 19.32 6.25 -10.20
N HIS A 143 19.02 7.50 -10.51
CA HIS A 143 17.65 8.01 -10.55
C HIS A 143 17.36 8.65 -11.91
N GLU A 144 16.08 8.81 -12.23
CA GLU A 144 15.69 9.56 -13.43
C GLU A 144 16.21 11.01 -13.35
N GLY A 145 16.62 11.53 -14.50
CA GLY A 145 17.10 12.90 -14.62
C GLY A 145 15.96 13.82 -15.04
N ALA A 146 16.03 15.10 -14.66
CA ALA A 146 15.03 16.09 -15.08
C ALA A 146 14.85 16.21 -16.61
N SER A 147 15.86 15.78 -17.39
CA SER A 147 15.86 15.80 -18.87
C SER A 147 15.68 14.41 -19.51
N THR A 148 15.71 13.34 -18.71
CA THR A 148 15.63 11.94 -19.15
C THR A 148 14.67 11.21 -18.21
N PRO A 149 13.37 11.15 -18.55
CA PRO A 149 12.30 10.67 -17.67
C PRO A 149 12.28 9.13 -17.52
N SER A 150 13.37 8.47 -17.88
CA SER A 150 13.57 7.04 -17.86
C SER A 150 15.07 6.77 -17.90
N CYS A 151 15.49 5.67 -17.30
CA CYS A 151 16.88 5.25 -17.32
C CYS A 151 17.12 4.24 -18.44
N GLY A 152 18.38 3.91 -18.72
CA GLY A 152 18.71 2.94 -19.77
C GLY A 152 18.45 1.49 -19.37
N GLY A 153 18.26 1.20 -18.07
CA GLY A 153 18.00 -0.11 -17.50
C GLY A 153 16.60 -0.28 -16.91
N ALA A 154 16.49 -1.06 -15.85
CA ALA A 154 15.24 -1.37 -15.17
C ALA A 154 14.80 -0.21 -14.27
N GLU A 155 13.54 0.18 -14.36
CA GLU A 155 12.91 1.14 -13.44
C GLU A 155 12.41 0.42 -12.20
N PHE A 156 12.61 0.99 -11.01
CA PHE A 156 12.16 0.39 -9.76
C PHE A 156 10.68 0.73 -9.51
N VAL A 157 9.84 0.36 -10.47
CA VAL A 157 8.39 0.55 -10.48
C VAL A 157 7.74 -0.73 -10.97
N VAL A 158 6.84 -1.29 -10.17
CA VAL A 158 6.11 -2.52 -10.53
C VAL A 158 4.68 -2.49 -10.02
N GLY A 159 3.81 -3.19 -10.74
CA GLY A 159 2.38 -3.26 -10.49
C GLY A 159 1.59 -2.18 -11.22
N ASP A 160 0.27 -2.36 -11.26
CA ASP A 160 -0.62 -1.46 -12.00
C ASP A 160 -0.60 -0.04 -11.42
N LEU A 161 -1.01 0.96 -12.19
CA LEU A 161 -1.22 2.30 -11.66
C LEU A 161 -2.68 2.47 -11.25
N PRO A 162 -2.95 3.04 -10.06
CA PRO A 162 -4.32 3.34 -9.65
C PRO A 162 -4.94 4.40 -10.57
N THR A 163 -6.26 4.35 -10.71
CA THR A 163 -7.03 5.35 -11.46
C THR A 163 -7.50 6.48 -10.54
N ASP A 164 -7.92 7.61 -11.13
CA ASP A 164 -8.45 8.76 -10.38
C ASP A 164 -9.72 8.44 -9.54
N ARG A 165 -10.29 7.25 -9.70
CA ARG A 165 -11.49 6.80 -8.98
C ARG A 165 -11.18 5.89 -7.80
N ASP A 166 -9.94 5.43 -7.68
CA ASP A 166 -9.56 4.45 -6.68
C ASP A 166 -9.25 5.11 -5.33
N SER A 167 -9.64 4.45 -4.25
CA SER A 167 -9.25 4.86 -2.90
C SER A 167 -7.90 4.23 -2.58
N ILE A 168 -6.85 5.04 -2.61
CA ILE A 168 -5.47 4.58 -2.47
C ILE A 168 -5.00 4.76 -1.03
N VAL A 169 -4.41 3.72 -0.46
CA VAL A 169 -3.62 3.80 0.78
C VAL A 169 -2.14 3.71 0.44
N VAL A 170 -1.32 4.55 1.08
CA VAL A 170 0.11 4.63 0.82
C VAL A 170 0.91 4.35 2.09
N ALA A 171 1.86 3.44 2.00
CA ALA A 171 2.89 3.22 3.01
C ALA A 171 4.27 3.59 2.44
N ARG A 172 5.13 4.17 3.28
CA ARG A 172 6.49 4.57 2.91
C ARG A 172 7.51 4.00 3.89
N ARG A 173 8.69 3.61 3.39
CA ARG A 173 9.87 3.21 4.16
C ARG A 173 11.11 3.85 3.56
N ILE A 174 12.05 4.25 4.40
CA ILE A 174 13.38 4.68 3.96
C ILE A 174 14.24 3.41 3.88
N VAL A 175 14.96 3.25 2.78
CA VAL A 175 15.87 2.14 2.52
C VAL A 175 17.18 2.68 1.95
N THR A 176 18.28 1.98 2.18
CA THR A 176 19.61 2.32 1.65
C THR A 176 19.97 1.32 0.56
N ILE A 177 20.45 1.82 -0.59
CA ILE A 177 20.86 1.01 -1.74
C ILE A 177 22.38 1.07 -1.91
N PRO A 178 23.15 0.06 -1.49
CA PRO A 178 24.61 0.10 -1.59
C PRO A 178 25.09 0.26 -3.04
N GLY A 179 26.11 1.10 -3.24
CA GLY A 179 26.72 1.29 -4.56
C GLY A 179 25.90 2.12 -5.55
N CYS A 180 24.89 2.87 -5.06
CA CYS A 180 24.17 3.82 -5.89
C CYS A 180 25.05 5.03 -6.28
N GLU A 181 24.63 5.75 -7.33
CA GLU A 181 25.20 7.04 -7.72
C GLU A 181 24.09 8.09 -7.78
N PHE A 182 23.61 8.52 -6.61
CA PHE A 182 22.64 9.60 -6.51
C PHE A 182 23.36 10.96 -6.42
N ASP A 183 22.87 11.96 -7.16
CA ASP A 183 23.40 13.33 -7.10
C ASP A 183 22.78 14.09 -5.90
N THR A 184 22.95 13.57 -4.68
CA THR A 184 22.41 14.15 -3.44
C THR A 184 23.37 15.11 -2.75
N GLY A 185 24.60 15.26 -3.26
CA GLY A 185 25.65 16.11 -2.69
C GLY A 185 26.27 15.60 -1.37
N ASP A 186 25.61 14.67 -0.66
CA ASP A 186 26.08 14.04 0.57
C ASP A 186 26.60 12.60 0.37
N GLY A 187 26.45 12.05 -0.84
CA GLY A 187 26.85 10.69 -1.19
C GLY A 187 26.04 9.61 -0.48
N THR A 188 24.87 9.95 0.07
CA THR A 188 23.96 8.99 0.68
C THR A 188 23.17 8.25 -0.39
N CYS A 189 22.96 6.96 -0.14
CA CYS A 189 22.19 6.10 -1.02
C CYS A 189 20.80 5.80 -0.48
N ASP A 190 20.21 6.78 0.19
CA ASP A 190 18.90 6.62 0.79
C ASP A 190 17.80 6.91 -0.24
N ALA A 191 16.85 5.98 -0.32
CA ALA A 191 15.68 6.07 -1.16
C ALA A 191 14.42 5.79 -0.33
N THR A 192 13.28 6.25 -0.83
CA THR A 192 11.96 5.99 -0.27
C THR A 192 11.29 4.89 -1.06
N LEU A 193 11.09 3.73 -0.43
CA LEU A 193 10.18 2.71 -0.90
C LEU A 193 8.74 3.17 -0.64
N LYS A 194 7.95 3.30 -1.69
CA LYS A 194 6.55 3.70 -1.65
C LYS A 194 5.67 2.55 -2.14
N VAL A 195 4.78 2.08 -1.28
CA VAL A 195 3.79 1.05 -1.59
C VAL A 195 2.41 1.70 -1.62
N ARG A 196 1.68 1.48 -2.70
CA ARG A 196 0.29 1.90 -2.86
C ARG A 196 -0.59 0.67 -2.97
N VAL A 197 -1.73 0.69 -2.27
CA VAL A 197 -2.73 -0.39 -2.30
C VAL A 197 -4.11 0.23 -2.49
N TRP A 198 -4.92 -0.36 -3.36
CA TRP A 198 -6.32 0.03 -3.61
C TRP A 198 -7.20 -1.20 -3.91
#